data_AF-A0A838HGS1-F1
#
_entry.id   AF-A0A838HGS1-F1
#
_cell.length_a   1.000
_cell.length_b   1.000
_cell.length_c   1.000
_cell.angle_alpha   90.00
_cell.angle_beta   90.00
_cell.angle_gamma   90.00
#
_symmetry.space_group_name_H-M   'P 1'
#
loop_
_entity.id
_entity.type
_entity.pdbx_description
1 polymer ?
#
loop_
_entity_poly.entity_id
_entity_poly.type
_entity_poly.pdbx_seq_one_letter_code
_entity_poly.pdbx_strand_id
1 'polypeptide(L)'
;MIGMLVLALVAGACSRKKPPATDVTTTGGDTTAVARPPVEDTRPDDTMNIRLDQARGTIAEKIYFDFNRAEIRTGDREILARKADVMSEFPEIAIRIEGHADER
;
A
#
# COMPACT_ATOMS: atom_id res chain seq x y z
N MET A 1 15.05 41.79 13.90
CA MET A 1 15.28 41.48 15.33
C MET A 1 14.13 40.56 15.72
N ILE A 2 14.23 39.25 15.90
CA ILE A 2 15.19 38.30 16.47
C ILE A 2 14.68 36.95 15.89
N GLY A 3 15.44 35.91 15.57
CA GLY A 3 16.83 35.56 15.76
C GLY A 3 16.91 34.13 15.23
N MET A 4 17.83 33.91 14.30
CA MET A 4 18.16 32.64 13.68
C MET A 4 18.71 31.67 14.74
N LEU A 5 18.30 30.41 14.73
CA LEU A 5 19.14 29.34 15.30
C LEU A 5 18.99 28.06 14.46
N VAL A 6 19.93 27.93 13.53
CA VAL A 6 20.30 26.68 12.87
C VAL A 6 21.15 25.89 13.85
N LEU A 7 20.89 24.59 14.01
CA LEU A 7 21.87 23.66 14.59
C LEU A 7 21.95 22.42 13.71
N ALA A 8 23.12 22.28 13.07
CA ALA A 8 23.54 21.15 12.26
C ALA A 8 24.53 20.26 13.06
N LEU A 9 24.91 19.15 12.42
CA LEU A 9 25.90 18.12 12.80
C LEU A 9 25.34 16.92 13.62
N VAL A 10 25.74 15.66 13.44
CA VAL A 10 27.00 15.05 12.95
C VAL A 10 26.71 13.68 12.28
N ALA A 11 27.60 13.29 11.36
CA ALA A 11 27.72 12.00 10.68
C ALA A 11 28.02 10.79 11.59
N GLY A 12 27.53 9.61 11.18
CA GLY A 12 27.95 8.30 11.67
C GLY A 12 28.36 7.39 10.51
N ALA A 13 29.66 7.30 10.26
CA ALA A 13 30.29 6.33 9.37
C ALA A 13 30.68 5.08 10.17
N CYS A 14 30.33 3.88 9.69
CA CYS A 14 31.09 2.67 9.97
C CYS A 14 30.99 1.68 8.80
N SER A 15 32.12 1.06 8.54
CA SER A 15 32.55 0.45 7.28
C SER A 15 32.75 -1.06 7.44
N ARG A 16 32.66 -1.79 6.32
CA ARG A 16 33.19 -3.16 6.06
C ARG A 16 32.48 -4.32 6.77
N LYS A 17 32.27 -5.49 6.14
CA LYS A 17 33.27 -6.34 5.47
C LYS A 17 32.59 -7.40 4.56
N LYS A 18 33.12 -7.62 3.34
CA LYS A 18 33.02 -8.85 2.49
C LYS A 18 34.36 -9.62 2.65
N PRO A 19 34.63 -10.86 2.15
CA PRO A 19 33.86 -11.97 1.51
C PRO A 19 34.29 -13.33 2.18
N PRO A 20 34.37 -14.56 1.58
CA PRO A 20 33.95 -15.11 0.26
C PRO A 20 33.20 -16.47 0.33
N ALA A 21 32.93 -16.99 -0.87
CA ALA A 21 32.21 -18.21 -1.24
C ALA A 21 32.83 -19.51 -0.71
N THR A 22 31.96 -20.52 -0.56
CA THR A 22 32.35 -21.93 -0.59
C THR A 22 31.41 -22.64 -1.56
N ASP A 23 31.98 -23.07 -2.69
CA ASP A 23 31.40 -24.08 -3.57
C ASP A 23 31.17 -25.37 -2.78
N VAL A 24 29.98 -25.94 -2.89
CA VAL A 24 29.78 -27.37 -2.65
C VAL A 24 28.93 -27.90 -3.80
N THR A 25 29.61 -28.48 -4.79
CA THR A 25 29.01 -29.47 -5.69
C THR A 25 29.01 -30.80 -4.95
N THR A 26 27.83 -31.42 -4.74
CA THR A 26 27.68 -32.88 -4.67
C THR A 26 26.23 -33.27 -4.97
N THR A 27 26.09 -33.87 -6.15
CA THR A 27 25.26 -35.00 -6.57
C THR A 27 24.25 -35.62 -5.58
N GLY A 28 23.01 -35.78 -6.08
CA GLY A 28 22.26 -37.03 -5.92
C GLY A 28 21.02 -36.94 -5.04
N GLY A 29 19.84 -37.11 -5.65
CA GLY A 29 18.61 -37.34 -4.91
C GLY A 29 17.36 -37.04 -5.73
N ASP A 30 17.09 -37.88 -6.74
CA ASP A 30 15.75 -38.01 -7.30
C ASP A 30 14.80 -38.46 -6.19
N THR A 31 13.98 -37.54 -5.73
CA THR A 31 12.72 -37.83 -5.07
C THR A 31 11.79 -36.72 -5.53
N THR A 32 10.95 -37.03 -6.50
CA THR A 32 9.78 -36.23 -6.84
C THR A 32 8.84 -36.23 -5.63
N ALA A 33 9.16 -35.40 -4.63
CA ALA A 33 8.22 -34.95 -3.63
C ALA A 33 7.30 -33.94 -4.33
N VAL A 34 6.01 -34.26 -4.43
CA VAL A 34 4.98 -33.30 -4.83
C VAL A 34 5.10 -32.12 -3.88
N ALA A 35 5.72 -31.04 -4.37
CA ALA A 35 5.86 -29.80 -3.62
C ALA A 35 4.45 -29.28 -3.34
N ARG A 36 4.04 -29.38 -2.07
CA ARG A 36 3.02 -28.48 -1.53
C ARG A 36 3.48 -27.07 -1.91
N PRO A 37 2.61 -26.22 -2.51
CA PRO A 37 2.98 -24.85 -2.80
C PRO A 37 3.58 -24.26 -1.52
N PRO A 38 4.75 -23.58 -1.60
CA PRO A 38 5.34 -22.92 -0.44
C PRO A 38 4.24 -22.11 0.22
N VAL A 39 3.94 -22.40 1.48
CA VAL A 39 3.14 -21.49 2.30
C VAL A 39 4.04 -20.28 2.43
N GLU A 40 3.77 -19.28 1.60
CA GLU A 40 4.56 -18.07 1.52
C GLU A 40 4.44 -17.39 2.89
N ASP A 41 5.53 -17.43 3.65
CA ASP A 41 5.68 -16.74 4.94
C ASP A 41 5.60 -15.24 4.65
N THR A 42 4.37 -14.74 4.64
CA THR A 42 4.08 -13.35 4.34
C THR A 42 4.56 -12.54 5.51
N ARG A 43 5.67 -11.81 5.30
CA ARG A 43 6.20 -10.93 6.34
C ARG A 43 5.13 -9.90 6.72
N PRO A 44 5.10 -9.43 7.98
CA PRO A 44 4.12 -8.44 8.42
C PRO A 44 4.03 -7.21 7.51
N ASP A 45 5.16 -6.75 6.98
CA ASP A 45 5.24 -5.61 6.05
C ASP A 45 4.50 -5.88 4.74
N ASP A 46 4.65 -7.08 4.18
CA ASP A 46 3.97 -7.49 2.95
C ASP A 46 2.45 -7.53 3.19
N THR A 47 2.01 -7.95 4.38
CA THR A 47 0.59 -7.95 4.76
C THR A 47 0.01 -6.53 4.86
N MET A 48 0.76 -5.57 5.43
CA MET A 48 0.30 -4.18 5.53
C MET A 48 0.20 -3.52 4.14
N ASN A 49 1.18 -3.76 3.27
CA ASN A 49 1.14 -3.25 1.90
C ASN A 49 -0.08 -3.77 1.13
N ILE A 50 -0.37 -5.08 1.25
CA ILE A 50 -1.56 -5.69 0.61
C ILE A 50 -2.84 -5.03 1.10
N ARG A 51 -2.96 -4.77 2.42
CA ARG A 51 -4.14 -4.10 2.99
C ARG A 51 -4.28 -2.66 2.50
N LEU A 52 -3.18 -1.93 2.42
CA LEU A 52 -3.17 -0.55 1.91
C LEU A 52 -3.61 -0.51 0.44
N ASP A 53 -3.18 -1.46 -0.37
CA ASP A 53 -3.59 -1.56 -1.79
C ASP A 53 -5.08 -1.88 -1.93
N GLN A 54 -5.61 -2.77 -1.08
CA GLN A 54 -7.04 -3.04 -1.01
C GLN A 54 -7.85 -1.80 -0.61
N ALA A 55 -7.39 -1.07 0.41
CA ALA A 55 -7.98 0.19 0.85
C ALA A 55 -8.04 1.21 -0.29
N ARG A 56 -6.95 1.38 -1.04
CA ARG A 56 -6.91 2.25 -2.23
C ARG A 56 -7.94 1.83 -3.28
N GLY A 57 -8.11 0.54 -3.49
CA GLY A 57 -9.14 -0.01 -4.39
C GLY A 57 -10.56 0.38 -3.98
N THR A 58 -10.91 0.24 -2.70
CA THR A 58 -12.23 0.64 -2.18
C THR A 58 -12.47 2.14 -2.34
N ILE A 59 -11.46 2.97 -2.08
CA ILE A 59 -11.56 4.43 -2.24
C ILE A 59 -11.77 4.84 -3.70
N ALA A 60 -11.14 4.14 -4.64
CA ALA A 60 -11.17 4.45 -6.08
C ALA A 60 -12.50 4.14 -6.79
N GLU A 61 -13.44 3.46 -6.14
CA GLU A 61 -14.77 3.16 -6.70
C GLU A 61 -15.48 4.47 -7.15
N LYS A 62 -16.10 4.52 -8.33
CA LYS A 62 -16.77 5.75 -8.80
C LYS A 62 -18.18 5.86 -8.25
N ILE A 63 -18.60 7.08 -7.92
CA ILE A 63 -19.99 7.41 -7.61
C ILE A 63 -20.58 8.13 -8.83
N TYR A 64 -21.69 7.61 -9.35
CA TYR A 64 -22.38 8.18 -10.49
C TYR A 64 -23.62 8.95 -10.05
N PHE A 65 -23.96 9.99 -10.81
CA PHE A 65 -25.11 10.85 -10.54
C PHE A 65 -26.15 10.70 -11.64
N ASP A 66 -27.39 11.06 -11.31
CA ASP A 66 -28.46 11.21 -12.29
C ASP A 66 -28.31 12.53 -13.05
N PHE A 67 -28.92 12.61 -14.24
CA PHE A 67 -28.83 13.81 -15.08
C PHE A 67 -29.33 15.06 -14.35
N ASN A 68 -28.50 16.11 -14.37
CA ASN A 68 -28.77 17.39 -13.70
C ASN A 68 -29.14 17.24 -12.21
N ARG A 69 -28.50 16.30 -11.51
CA ARG A 69 -28.66 16.08 -10.07
C ARG A 69 -27.31 15.93 -9.39
N ALA A 70 -27.25 16.36 -8.14
CA ALA A 70 -26.09 16.16 -7.25
C ALA A 70 -26.44 15.30 -6.02
N GLU A 71 -27.66 14.75 -5.98
CA GLU A 71 -28.14 13.92 -4.88
C GLU A 71 -27.44 12.56 -4.89
N ILE A 72 -26.94 12.12 -3.73
CA ILE A 72 -26.40 10.78 -3.56
C ILE A 72 -27.56 9.78 -3.52
N ARG A 73 -27.52 8.81 -4.43
CA ARG A 73 -28.50 7.72 -4.50
C ARG A 73 -28.47 6.89 -3.22
N THR A 74 -29.62 6.35 -2.81
CA THR A 74 -29.71 5.54 -1.58
C THR A 74 -28.74 4.34 -1.58
N GLY A 75 -28.56 3.68 -2.73
CA GLY A 75 -27.60 2.56 -2.85
C GLY A 75 -26.13 2.98 -2.74
N ASP A 76 -25.80 4.21 -3.10
CA ASP A 76 -24.42 4.71 -3.10
C ASP A 76 -23.98 5.20 -1.71
N ARG A 77 -24.93 5.39 -0.78
CA ARG A 77 -24.62 5.80 0.61
C ARG A 77 -23.77 4.76 1.33
N GLU A 78 -24.03 3.48 1.10
CA GLU A 78 -23.25 2.41 1.72
C GLU A 78 -21.82 2.36 1.15
N ILE A 79 -21.66 2.62 -0.15
CA ILE A 79 -20.34 2.75 -0.77
C ILE A 79 -19.54 3.87 -0.10
N LEU A 80 -20.15 5.05 0.07
CA LEU A 80 -19.51 6.18 0.74
C LEU A 80 -19.17 5.88 2.21
N ALA A 81 -20.05 5.16 2.93
CA ALA A 81 -19.78 4.75 4.30
C ALA A 81 -18.53 3.85 4.38
N ARG A 82 -18.43 2.82 3.53
CA ARG A 82 -17.24 1.95 3.48
C ARG A 82 -15.96 2.73 3.18
N LYS A 83 -16.04 3.73 2.30
CA LYS A 83 -14.88 4.60 2.03
C LYS A 83 -14.48 5.41 3.25
N ALA A 84 -15.45 5.98 3.99
CA ALA A 84 -15.18 6.72 5.21
C ALA A 84 -14.53 5.84 6.29
N ASP A 85 -14.99 4.59 6.42
CA ASP A 85 -14.40 3.60 7.32
C ASP A 85 -12.94 3.30 6.94
N VAL A 86 -12.68 3.06 5.65
CA VAL A 86 -11.31 2.85 5.14
C VAL A 86 -10.41 4.06 5.37
N MET A 87 -10.90 5.28 5.14
CA MET A 87 -10.11 6.49 5.40
C MET A 87 -9.84 6.70 6.89
N SER A 88 -10.71 6.21 7.76
CA SER A 88 -10.52 6.26 9.21
C SER A 88 -9.49 5.23 9.68
N GLU A 89 -9.43 4.07 9.03
CA GLU A 89 -8.44 3.01 9.29
C GLU A 89 -7.04 3.37 8.78
N PHE A 90 -6.94 4.05 7.62
CA PHE A 90 -5.69 4.41 6.96
C PHE A 90 -5.53 5.94 6.83
N PRO A 91 -5.23 6.66 7.92
CA PRO A 91 -5.15 8.13 7.94
C PRO A 91 -4.01 8.71 7.08
N GLU A 92 -3.05 7.90 6.64
CA GLU A 92 -2.01 8.27 5.68
C GLU A 92 -2.53 8.43 4.24
N ILE A 93 -3.74 7.95 3.94
CA ILE A 93 -4.34 8.10 2.62
C ILE A 93 -4.94 9.51 2.49
N ALA A 94 -4.31 10.34 1.67
CA ALA A 94 -4.88 11.61 1.20
C ALA A 94 -5.55 11.43 -0.17
N ILE A 95 -6.71 12.07 -0.36
CA ILE A 95 -7.46 12.02 -1.61
C ILE A 95 -7.84 13.40 -2.12
N ARG A 96 -8.07 13.50 -3.43
CA ARG A 96 -8.73 14.64 -4.08
C ARG A 96 -10.06 14.16 -4.67
N ILE A 97 -11.14 14.87 -4.36
CA ILE A 97 -12.47 14.56 -4.88
C ILE A 97 -12.70 15.41 -6.13
N GLU A 98 -13.02 14.76 -7.25
CA GLU A 98 -13.27 15.41 -8.54
C GLU A 98 -14.65 15.04 -9.06
N GLY A 99 -15.34 16.02 -9.64
CA GLY A 99 -16.62 15.84 -10.31
C GLY A 99 -16.44 15.96 -11.82
N HIS A 100 -17.03 15.03 -12.56
CA HIS A 100 -17.08 15.07 -14.02
C HIS A 100 -18.54 15.09 -14.48
N ALA A 101 -18.83 15.91 -15.47
CA ALA A 101 -20.05 15.84 -16.25
C ALA A 101 -19.74 15.20 -17.61
N ASP A 102 -20.78 14.65 -18.24
CA ASP A 102 -20.68 14.29 -19.66
C ASP A 102 -20.86 15.52 -20.56
N GLU A 103 -20.75 15.32 -21.87
CA GLU A 103 -20.69 16.37 -22.89
C GLU A 103 -22.05 16.92 -23.35
N ARG A 104 -23.15 16.50 -22.74
CA ARG A 104 -24.51 16.74 -23.24
C ARG A 104 -24.98 18.19 -23.13
#